data_AF-A0A7W9P842-F1
#
_entry.id   AF-A0A7W9P842-F1
#
_cell.length_a   1.000
_cell.length_b   1.000
_cell.length_c   1.000
_cell.angle_alpha   90.00
_cell.angle_beta   90.00
_cell.angle_gamma   90.00
#
_symmetry.space_group_name_H-M   'P 1'
#
loop_
_entity.id
_entity.type
_entity.pdbx_description
1 polymer ?
#
loop_
_entity_poly.entity_id
_entity_poly.type
_entity_poly.pdbx_seq_one_letter_code
_entity_poly.pdbx_strand_id
1 'polypeptide(L)'
;MDDLRRRVLTTVEHARQGLDPADARLLERRVVDLCAEIAGADYAPAERRRLMACCSEARAAARWAMGRPSTNLPPLRPPAAPAERSAVAARRTPLFSPCANTS
;
A
#
# COMPACT_ATOMS: atom_id res chain seq x y z
N MET A 1 -4.56 -20.61 -4.85
CA MET A 1 -4.16 -19.75 -3.71
C MET A 1 -3.08 -18.75 -4.11
N ASP A 2 -2.10 -19.12 -4.94
CA ASP A 2 -1.00 -18.23 -5.37
C ASP A 2 -1.44 -17.06 -6.26
N ASP A 3 -2.52 -17.23 -7.03
CA ASP A 3 -3.03 -16.18 -7.93
C ASP A 3 -3.51 -14.94 -7.16
N LEU A 4 -4.27 -15.14 -6.07
CA LEU A 4 -4.76 -14.04 -5.23
C LEU A 4 -3.59 -13.31 -4.54
N ARG A 5 -2.60 -14.05 -4.02
CA ARG A 5 -1.38 -13.46 -3.45
C ARG A 5 -0.61 -12.65 -4.49
N ARG A 6 -0.44 -13.17 -5.72
CA ARG A 6 0.20 -12.46 -6.83
C ARG A 6 -0.56 -11.18 -7.17
N ARG A 7 -1.89 -11.25 -7.30
CA ARG A 7 -2.76 -10.09 -7.57
C ARG A 7 -2.61 -9.01 -6.50
N VAL A 8 -2.55 -9.37 -5.22
CA VAL A 8 -2.33 -8.43 -4.11
C VAL A 8 -0.98 -7.75 -4.23
N LEU A 9 0.09 -8.51 -4.41
CA LEU A 9 1.45 -7.96 -4.51
C LEU A 9 1.61 -7.01 -5.70
N THR A 10 1.11 -7.39 -6.88
CA THR A 10 1.11 -6.51 -8.07
C THR A 10 0.31 -5.23 -7.83
N THR A 11 -0.84 -5.33 -7.14
CA THR A 11 -1.67 -4.17 -6.80
C THR A 11 -0.94 -3.20 -5.86
N VAL A 12 -0.20 -3.72 -4.88
CA VAL A 12 0.63 -2.92 -3.96
C VAL A 12 1.81 -2.29 -4.69
N GLU A 13 2.47 -3.03 -5.58
CA GLU A 13 3.58 -2.51 -6.35
C GLU A 13 3.16 -1.36 -7.27
N HIS A 14 2.01 -1.50 -7.94
CA HIS A 14 1.41 -0.44 -8.72
C HIS A 14 1.03 0.78 -7.85
N ALA A 15 0.60 0.56 -6.61
CA ALA A 15 0.35 1.65 -5.66
C ALA A 15 1.61 2.44 -5.29
N ARG A 16 2.76 1.76 -5.25
CA ARG A 16 4.07 2.34 -4.88
C ARG A 16 4.72 3.12 -6.02
N GLN A 17 4.41 2.78 -7.28
CA GLN A 17 4.98 3.45 -8.46
C GLN A 17 4.43 4.87 -8.69
N GLY A 18 3.41 5.28 -7.93
CA GLY A 18 2.70 6.53 -8.15
C GLY A 18 1.47 6.30 -9.03
N LEU A 19 0.38 6.98 -8.70
CA LEU A 19 -0.92 6.81 -9.35
C LEU A 19 -1.49 8.16 -9.72
N ASP A 20 -2.11 8.22 -10.90
CA ASP A 20 -3.04 9.30 -11.25
C ASP A 20 -4.31 9.20 -10.37
N PRO A 21 -5.00 10.31 -10.05
CA PRO A 21 -6.23 10.28 -9.27
C PRO A 21 -7.33 9.36 -9.81
N ALA A 22 -7.42 9.17 -11.14
CA ALA A 22 -8.37 8.23 -11.74
C ALA A 22 -8.01 6.77 -11.41
N ASP A 23 -6.75 6.40 -11.56
CA ASP A 23 -6.23 5.07 -11.23
C ASP A 23 -6.28 4.79 -9.74
N ALA A 24 -6.07 5.81 -8.91
CA ALA A 24 -6.18 5.70 -7.47
C ALA A 24 -7.59 5.32 -7.00
N ARG A 25 -8.65 5.82 -7.66
CA ARG A 25 -10.04 5.40 -7.37
C ARG A 25 -10.29 3.94 -7.71
N LEU A 26 -9.78 3.50 -8.87
CA LEU A 26 -9.88 2.11 -9.32
C LEU A 26 -9.09 1.18 -8.38
N LEU A 27 -7.90 1.61 -7.97
CA LEU A 27 -7.07 0.89 -7.03
C LEU A 27 -7.76 0.75 -5.66
N GLU A 28 -8.36 1.82 -5.12
CA GLU A 28 -9.07 1.74 -3.84
C GLU A 28 -10.18 0.69 -3.87
N ARG A 29 -11.00 0.66 -4.94
CA ARG A 29 -12.06 -0.35 -5.10
C ARG A 29 -11.48 -1.75 -5.19
N ARG A 30 -10.47 -1.93 -6.04
CA ARG A 30 -9.81 -3.23 -6.23
C ARG A 30 -9.17 -3.77 -4.95
N VAL A 31 -8.59 -2.90 -4.12
CA VAL A 31 -8.02 -3.29 -2.83
C VAL A 31 -9.10 -3.71 -1.83
N VAL A 32 -10.27 -3.05 -1.83
CA VAL A 32 -11.40 -3.47 -0.98
C VAL A 32 -11.91 -4.85 -1.38
N ASP A 33 -12.03 -5.11 -2.69
CA ASP A 33 -12.44 -6.42 -3.21
C ASP A 33 -11.42 -7.51 -2.83
N LEU A 34 -10.12 -7.24 -3.01
CA LEU A 34 -9.05 -8.15 -2.61
C LEU A 34 -9.05 -8.44 -1.11
N CYS A 35 -9.32 -7.46 -0.24
CA CYS A 35 -9.48 -7.69 1.19
C CYS A 35 -10.63 -8.68 1.49
N ALA A 36 -11.76 -8.54 0.81
CA ALA A 36 -12.90 -9.45 0.98
C ALA A 36 -12.55 -10.87 0.49
N GLU A 37 -11.87 -10.99 -0.66
CA GLU A 37 -11.35 -12.27 -1.17
C GLU A 37 -10.38 -12.92 -0.17
N ILE A 38 -9.44 -12.16 0.43
CA ILE A 38 -8.51 -12.66 1.45
C ILE A 38 -9.24 -13.10 2.73
N ALA A 39 -10.29 -12.39 3.13
CA ALA A 39 -11.05 -12.70 4.35
C ALA A 39 -11.80 -14.04 4.21
N GLY A 40 -12.33 -14.33 3.02
CA GLY A 40 -13.03 -15.58 2.70
C GLY A 40 -12.10 -16.74 2.30
N ALA A 41 -10.84 -16.46 1.96
CA ALA A 41 -9.87 -17.49 1.61
C ALA A 41 -9.28 -18.21 2.84
N ASP A 42 -8.91 -19.47 2.65
CA ASP A 42 -8.32 -20.32 3.69
C ASP A 42 -6.79 -20.09 3.82
N TYR A 43 -6.41 -18.83 4.07
CA TYR A 43 -5.02 -18.50 4.40
C TYR A 43 -4.74 -18.74 5.87
N ALA A 44 -3.53 -19.22 6.14
CA ALA A 44 -2.98 -19.27 7.49
C ALA A 44 -3.08 -17.89 8.17
N PRO A 45 -3.40 -17.81 9.47
CA PRO A 45 -3.63 -16.53 10.15
C PRO A 45 -2.49 -15.52 10.04
N ALA A 46 -1.24 -15.99 9.97
CA ALA A 46 -0.06 -15.14 9.80
C ALA A 46 0.03 -14.56 8.38
N GLU A 47 -0.24 -15.36 7.35
CA GLU A 47 -0.25 -14.93 5.95
C GLU A 47 -1.41 -13.99 5.67
N ARG A 48 -2.60 -14.29 6.21
CA ARG A 48 -3.77 -13.41 6.13
C ARG A 48 -3.49 -12.03 6.71
N ARG A 49 -2.84 -11.95 7.88
CA ARG A 49 -2.43 -10.68 8.50
C ARG A 49 -1.46 -9.89 7.62
N ARG A 50 -0.47 -10.56 7.01
CA ARG A 50 0.49 -9.91 6.09
C ARG A 50 -0.22 -9.36 4.85
N LEU A 51 -1.10 -10.14 4.22
CA LEU A 51 -1.87 -9.70 3.05
C LEU A 51 -2.81 -8.55 3.36
N MET A 52 -3.48 -8.57 4.52
CA MET A 52 -4.33 -7.46 4.98
C MET A 52 -3.53 -6.18 5.25
N ALA A 53 -2.32 -6.29 5.81
CA ALA A 53 -1.42 -5.14 5.98
C ALA A 53 -0.96 -4.57 4.63
N CYS A 54 -0.64 -5.44 3.66
CA CYS A 54 -0.34 -5.01 2.30
C CYS A 54 -1.52 -4.26 1.65
N CYS A 55 -2.74 -4.74 1.85
CA CYS A 55 -3.93 -4.06 1.34
C CYS A 55 -4.17 -2.70 2.02
N SER A 56 -3.93 -2.58 3.33
CA SER A 56 -4.07 -1.29 4.02
C SER A 56 -3.06 -0.25 3.53
N GLU A 57 -1.82 -0.66 3.25
CA GLU A 57 -0.79 0.18 2.62
C GLU A 57 -1.24 0.68 1.23
N ALA A 58 -1.70 -0.23 0.35
CA ALA A 58 -2.14 0.14 -1.00
C ALA A 58 -3.34 1.10 -0.96
N ARG A 59 -4.28 0.87 -0.05
CA ARG A 59 -5.44 1.76 0.14
C ARG A 59 -5.00 3.15 0.63
N ALA A 60 -4.03 3.22 1.53
CA ALA A 60 -3.50 4.49 1.99
C ALA A 60 -2.85 5.26 0.84
N ALA A 61 -1.99 4.60 0.06
CA ALA A 61 -1.34 5.19 -1.10
C ALA A 61 -2.35 5.74 -2.13
N ALA A 62 -3.40 4.97 -2.44
CA ALA A 62 -4.49 5.41 -3.30
C ALA A 62 -5.17 6.68 -2.77
N ARG A 63 -5.50 6.71 -1.48
CA ARG A 63 -6.18 7.85 -0.86
C ARG A 63 -5.29 9.09 -0.81
N TRP A 64 -3.99 8.92 -0.60
CA TRP A 64 -3.01 9.99 -0.72
C TRP A 64 -2.94 10.56 -2.14
N ALA A 65 -2.90 9.71 -3.18
CA ALA A 65 -2.90 10.16 -4.58
C ALA A 65 -4.17 10.94 -4.96
N MET A 66 -5.31 10.62 -4.34
CA MET A 66 -6.56 11.36 -4.51
C MET A 66 -6.65 12.68 -3.70
N GLY A 67 -5.62 13.05 -2.93
CA GLY A 67 -5.67 14.20 -2.03
C GLY A 67 -6.65 14.02 -0.86
N ARG A 68 -6.98 12.77 -0.51
CA ARG A 68 -7.87 12.40 0.61
C ARG A 68 -7.06 11.66 1.68
N PRO A 69 -6.05 12.30 2.32
CA PRO A 69 -5.26 11.62 3.35
C PRO A 69 -6.19 11.04 4.39
N SER A 70 -6.14 9.72 4.58
CA SER A 70 -6.80 9.11 5.74
C SER A 70 -5.97 9.49 6.95
N THR A 71 -6.63 10.09 7.94
CA THR A 71 -6.05 10.72 9.13
C THR A 71 -5.22 9.79 10.03
N ASN A 72 -4.96 8.53 9.64
CA ASN A 72 -4.38 7.50 10.51
C ASN A 72 -3.24 6.66 9.93
N LEU A 73 -2.64 7.01 8.78
CA LEU A 73 -1.45 6.30 8.29
C LEU A 73 -0.31 7.27 7.95
N PRO A 74 0.90 7.09 8.52
CA PRO A 74 2.05 7.91 8.18
C PRO A 74 2.35 7.75 6.68
N PRO A 75 2.74 8.84 6.00
CA PRO A 75 2.89 8.85 4.55
C PRO A 75 4.00 7.87 4.12
N LEU A 76 3.64 6.88 3.30
CA LEU A 76 4.60 6.25 2.40
C LEU A 76 5.10 7.39 1.50
N ARG A 77 6.38 7.73 1.69
CA ARG A 77 7.12 8.77 1.01
C ARG A 77 6.66 8.91 -0.46
N PRO A 78 6.36 10.14 -0.94
CA PRO A 78 5.84 10.34 -2.29
C PRO A 78 6.81 9.78 -3.35
N PRO A 79 6.31 9.30 -4.52
CA PRO A 79 7.18 9.11 -5.67
C PRO A 79 7.86 10.45 -5.94
N ALA A 80 9.17 10.44 -6.07
CA ALA A 80 9.97 11.65 -6.18
C ALA A 80 9.45 12.50 -7.36
N ALA A 81 8.75 13.59 -7.05
CA ALA A 81 8.57 14.68 -7.99
C ALA A 81 9.97 15.19 -8.37
N PRO A 82 10.25 15.45 -9.66
CA PRO A 82 11.55 15.97 -10.06
C PRO A 82 11.74 17.36 -9.44
N ALA A 83 12.70 17.42 -8.51
CA ALA A 83 13.38 18.57 -7.94
C ALA A 83 12.56 19.82 -7.58
N GLU A 84 12.50 20.15 -6.28
CA GLU A 84 13.05 21.43 -5.85
C GLU A 84 13.46 21.41 -4.36
N ARG A 85 14.57 22.09 -4.10
CA ARG A 85 15.29 22.13 -2.83
C ARG A 85 14.46 22.82 -1.75
N SER A 86 14.30 22.20 -0.59
CA SER A 86 14.37 22.93 0.69
C SER A 86 14.49 21.98 1.86
N ALA A 87 15.63 22.05 2.54
CA ALA A 87 15.89 21.35 3.78
C ALA A 87 15.10 22.03 4.91
N VAL A 88 14.39 21.26 5.74
CA VAL A 88 14.34 21.50 7.18
C VAL A 88 13.77 20.27 7.90
N ALA A 89 14.58 19.82 8.86
CA ALA A 89 14.29 19.00 10.03
C ALA A 89 12.87 18.44 10.24
N ALA A 90 12.78 17.12 10.41
CA ALA A 90 12.28 16.58 11.68
C ALA A 90 12.72 15.12 11.86
N ARG A 91 13.54 14.93 12.91
CA ARG A 91 13.90 13.66 13.54
C ARG A 91 12.67 12.79 13.76
N ARG A 92 12.75 11.47 13.49
CA ARG A 92 12.32 10.39 14.40
C ARG A 92 12.25 9.01 13.72
N THR A 93 13.01 8.09 14.30
CA THR A 93 12.68 6.68 14.56
C THR A 93 12.61 5.71 13.36
N PRO A 94 13.47 4.67 13.33
CA PRO A 94 13.44 3.62 12.34
C PRO A 94 12.49 2.51 12.78
N LEU A 95 11.41 2.24 12.05
CA LEU A 95 10.67 0.98 12.12
C LEU A 95 10.18 0.61 10.72
N PHE A 96 11.11 0.57 9.75
CA PHE A 96 10.87 -0.17 8.52
C PHE A 96 11.12 -1.65 8.83
N SER A 97 10.03 -2.40 9.05
CA SER A 97 10.05 -3.84 8.82
C SER A 97 9.66 -4.04 7.36
N PRO A 98 10.60 -4.33 6.46
CA PRO A 98 10.23 -4.65 5.09
C PRO A 98 9.43 -5.95 5.14
N CYS A 99 8.36 -6.03 4.35
CA CYS A 99 7.98 -7.31 3.76
C CYS A 99 9.14 -7.76 2.85
N ALA A 100 10.26 -8.14 3.46
CA ALA A 100 11.42 -8.70 2.82
C ALA A 100 11.13 -10.18 2.62
N ASN A 101 10.88 -10.48 1.35
CA ASN A 101 11.29 -11.67 0.64
C ASN A 101 12.20 -12.62 1.46
N THR A 102 11.63 -13.72 1.96
CA THR A 102 12.38 -14.94 2.25
C THR A 102 11.73 -16.06 1.46
N SER A 103 12.30 -16.32 0.28
CA SER A 103 12.46 -17.69 -0.20
C SER A 103 13.48 -18.42 0.67
#